data_AF-A0A8H6Z396-F1
#
_entry.id   AF-A0A8H6Z396-F1
#
_cell.length_a   1.000
_cell.length_b   1.000
_cell.length_c   1.000
_cell.angle_alpha   90.00
_cell.angle_beta   90.00
_cell.angle_gamma   90.00
#
_symmetry.space_group_name_H-M   'P 1'
#
loop_
_entity.id
_entity.type
_entity.pdbx_description
1 polymer ?
#
loop_
_entity_poly.entity_id
_entity_poly.type
_entity_poly.pdbx_seq_one_letter_code
_entity_poly.pdbx_strand_id
1 'polypeptide(L)'
;MATPPAGLVTVFLALLVLLPAASISLSPLKTRTYHKPKAGLAWSDQNSTDISQFLGPRVSWYYTWGAKGYVNNASEIEFVSMLWGSEQIESFNETIQDSIQTLNITTVLGMNEPQEPSQANITAAEGAVMWKKYLEPLKARGIRLGSPAPSGSPTSKPWLQDFITECDGNCTVDFLALHWYNTNATAFKEFLCDFHHEFQRNIWVTEWACQNMNGPDNQCTLTEIIDFLRETQLFMDQTDWVERYAWYGAKRNLHGVNPNDAMVDPDGVINDLGRQYISEF
;
A
#
# COMPACT_ATOMS: atom_id res chain seq x y z
N MET A 1 -54.74 69.25 -63.98
CA MET A 1 -53.53 70.05 -63.73
C MET A 1 -53.07 69.80 -62.30
N ALA A 2 -51.76 69.85 -62.08
CA ALA A 2 -51.01 69.67 -60.82
C ALA A 2 -50.70 68.22 -60.41
N THR A 3 -49.47 67.84 -60.72
CA THR A 3 -48.67 66.73 -60.18
C THR A 3 -48.48 66.86 -58.65
N PRO A 4 -48.50 65.76 -57.86
CA PRO A 4 -48.05 65.80 -56.48
C PRO A 4 -46.51 65.66 -56.37
N PRO A 5 -45.88 66.25 -55.35
CA PRO A 5 -44.42 66.19 -55.19
C PRO A 5 -43.98 64.91 -54.48
N ALA A 6 -42.85 64.37 -54.92
CA ALA A 6 -42.10 63.31 -54.25
C ALA A 6 -41.32 63.87 -53.06
N GLY A 7 -41.25 63.14 -51.94
CA GLY A 7 -40.47 63.54 -50.78
C GLY A 7 -40.25 62.43 -49.76
N LEU A 8 -39.07 61.79 -49.89
CA LEU A 8 -38.26 61.04 -48.91
C LEU A 8 -38.93 60.06 -47.93
N VAL A 9 -38.69 58.76 -48.18
CA VAL A 9 -38.74 57.71 -47.14
C VAL A 9 -37.34 57.55 -46.55
N THR A 10 -37.18 57.90 -45.29
CA THR A 10 -35.95 57.71 -44.52
C THR A 10 -35.83 56.24 -44.11
N VAL A 11 -34.84 55.53 -44.64
CA VAL A 11 -34.51 54.15 -44.23
C VAL A 11 -33.60 54.22 -42.99
N PHE A 12 -34.11 53.83 -41.83
CA PHE A 12 -33.29 53.59 -40.64
C PHE A 12 -32.56 52.25 -40.78
N LEU A 13 -31.24 52.29 -41.02
CA LEU A 13 -30.37 51.13 -40.84
C LEU A 13 -30.22 50.86 -39.33
N ALA A 14 -30.85 49.80 -38.84
CA ALA A 14 -30.55 49.27 -37.51
C ALA A 14 -29.21 48.53 -37.56
N LEU A 15 -28.16 49.10 -36.95
CA LEU A 15 -26.92 48.38 -36.69
C LEU A 15 -27.19 47.29 -35.64
N LEU A 16 -27.20 46.03 -36.06
CA LEU A 16 -27.22 44.88 -35.17
C LEU A 16 -25.82 44.74 -34.55
N VAL A 17 -25.66 45.15 -33.28
CA VAL A 17 -24.42 44.91 -32.52
C VAL A 17 -24.44 43.44 -32.08
N LEU A 18 -23.69 42.59 -32.79
CA LEU A 18 -23.39 41.22 -32.37
C LEU A 18 -22.44 41.28 -31.16
N LEU A 19 -22.98 41.04 -29.97
CA LEU A 19 -22.17 40.74 -28.78
C LEU A 19 -21.48 39.38 -28.98
N PRO A 20 -20.18 39.22 -28.67
CA PRO A 20 -19.55 37.92 -28.72
C PRO A 20 -20.17 37.02 -27.65
N ALA A 21 -20.70 35.87 -28.07
CA ALA A 21 -21.08 34.82 -27.13
C ALA A 21 -19.81 34.33 -26.43
N ALA A 22 -19.70 34.56 -25.13
CA ALA A 22 -18.64 33.98 -24.31
C ALA A 22 -18.89 32.47 -24.21
N SER A 23 -18.10 31.69 -24.94
CA SER A 23 -18.07 30.23 -24.80
C SER A 23 -17.47 29.90 -23.43
N ILE A 24 -18.33 29.52 -22.48
CA ILE A 24 -17.87 28.91 -21.23
C ILE A 24 -17.34 27.51 -21.59
N SER A 25 -16.03 27.38 -21.69
CA SER A 25 -15.37 26.08 -21.76
C SER A 25 -15.55 25.41 -20.40
N LEU A 26 -16.56 24.55 -20.27
CA LEU A 26 -16.60 23.61 -19.16
C LEU A 26 -15.43 22.64 -19.33
N SER A 27 -14.38 22.84 -18.54
CA SER A 27 -13.38 21.80 -18.31
C SER A 27 -14.13 20.54 -17.88
N PRO A 28 -13.87 19.37 -18.49
CA PRO A 28 -14.45 18.13 -18.00
C PRO A 28 -14.07 17.99 -16.53
N LEU A 29 -15.04 17.74 -15.65
CA LEU A 29 -14.76 17.28 -14.30
C LEU A 29 -13.80 16.09 -14.47
N LYS A 30 -12.61 16.18 -13.86
CA LYS A 30 -11.75 15.01 -13.69
C LYS A 30 -12.62 13.98 -12.98
N THR A 31 -13.09 12.99 -13.72
CA THR A 31 -13.66 11.78 -13.14
C THR A 31 -12.57 11.24 -12.23
N ARG A 32 -12.79 11.33 -10.92
CA ARG A 32 -11.92 10.71 -9.91
C ARG A 32 -11.92 9.23 -10.28
N THR A 33 -10.87 8.78 -10.94
CA THR A 33 -10.64 7.35 -11.14
C THR A 33 -10.62 6.79 -9.74
N TYR A 34 -11.65 6.01 -9.39
CA TYR A 34 -11.67 5.28 -8.12
C TYR A 34 -10.59 4.22 -8.25
N HIS A 35 -9.34 4.62 -7.99
CA HIS A 35 -8.23 3.70 -7.88
C HIS A 35 -8.61 2.71 -6.77
N LYS A 36 -8.35 1.42 -7.01
CA LYS A 36 -8.60 0.42 -5.98
C LYS A 36 -7.91 0.88 -4.69
N PRO A 37 -8.59 0.85 -3.53
CA PRO A 37 -7.99 1.24 -2.27
C PRO A 37 -6.68 0.49 -2.02
N LYS A 38 -5.58 1.24 -1.85
CA LYS A 38 -4.22 0.70 -1.66
C LYS A 38 -3.92 0.39 -0.19
N ALA A 39 -4.57 1.11 0.73
CA ALA A 39 -4.26 1.01 2.15
C ALA A 39 -4.72 -0.34 2.73
N GLY A 40 -3.86 -0.91 3.57
CA GLY A 40 -4.16 -2.08 4.36
C GLY A 40 -3.62 -1.97 5.78
N LEU A 41 -3.71 -3.06 6.53
CA LEU A 41 -3.32 -3.09 7.94
C LEU A 41 -2.38 -4.25 8.24
N ALA A 42 -1.24 -3.92 8.85
CA ALA A 42 -0.37 -4.87 9.51
C ALA A 42 -0.95 -5.10 10.92
N TRP A 43 -1.86 -6.06 11.06
CA TRP A 43 -2.75 -6.19 12.22
C TRP A 43 -2.81 -7.64 12.68
N SER A 44 -2.38 -7.91 13.90
CA SER A 44 -2.41 -9.24 14.52
C SER A 44 -3.12 -9.26 15.88
N ASP A 45 -3.58 -8.11 16.36
CA ASP A 45 -3.99 -7.93 17.75
C ASP A 45 -5.52 -7.92 17.93
N GLN A 46 -6.14 -9.08 17.71
CA GLN A 46 -7.59 -9.29 17.84
C GLN A 46 -8.17 -8.90 19.20
N ASN A 47 -7.37 -9.04 20.26
CA ASN A 47 -7.86 -8.88 21.62
C ASN A 47 -7.72 -7.44 22.11
N SER A 48 -6.88 -6.62 21.48
CA SER A 48 -6.60 -5.27 21.94
C SER A 48 -7.07 -4.18 20.97
N THR A 49 -7.25 -4.46 19.68
CA THR A 49 -7.58 -3.43 18.69
C THR A 49 -8.69 -3.92 17.77
N ASP A 50 -9.90 -3.38 17.90
CA ASP A 50 -10.98 -3.70 16.97
C ASP A 50 -10.67 -3.15 15.57
N ILE A 51 -10.47 -4.05 14.60
CA ILE A 51 -10.16 -3.72 13.22
C ILE A 51 -11.29 -2.95 12.53
N SER A 52 -12.55 -3.08 13.00
CA SER A 52 -13.71 -2.42 12.42
C SER A 52 -13.58 -0.89 12.39
N GLN A 53 -12.81 -0.32 13.33
CA GLN A 53 -12.52 1.10 13.45
C GLN A 53 -11.74 1.67 12.27
N PHE A 54 -11.03 0.81 11.52
CA PHE A 54 -10.22 1.19 10.36
C PHE A 54 -10.92 0.92 9.03
N LEU A 55 -12.05 0.21 9.04
CA LEU A 55 -12.76 -0.15 7.82
C LEU A 55 -13.41 1.08 7.19
N GLY A 56 -13.37 1.15 5.86
CA GLY A 56 -13.88 2.28 5.10
C GLY A 56 -13.51 2.19 3.63
N PRO A 57 -13.72 3.25 2.84
CA PRO A 57 -13.46 3.22 1.41
C PRO A 57 -11.96 3.09 1.05
N ARG A 58 -11.06 3.39 1.99
CA ARG A 58 -9.60 3.47 1.78
C ARG A 58 -8.85 2.20 2.18
N VAL A 59 -9.29 1.51 3.24
CA VAL A 59 -8.66 0.28 3.75
C VAL A 59 -9.34 -0.92 3.13
N SER A 60 -8.59 -1.79 2.47
CA SER A 60 -9.14 -2.91 1.69
C SER A 60 -8.56 -4.27 2.00
N TRP A 61 -7.45 -4.33 2.74
CA TRP A 61 -6.77 -5.57 3.06
C TRP A 61 -6.06 -5.52 4.40
N TYR A 62 -5.77 -6.68 4.98
CA TYR A 62 -4.92 -6.79 6.17
C TYR A 62 -4.12 -8.09 6.14
N TYR A 63 -3.06 -8.17 6.94
CA TYR A 63 -2.29 -9.39 7.17
C TYR A 63 -1.80 -9.47 8.62
N THR A 64 -1.42 -10.68 9.05
CA THR A 64 -1.16 -11.02 10.46
C THR A 64 0.21 -11.67 10.69
N TRP A 65 1.15 -11.54 9.74
CA TRP A 65 2.44 -12.23 9.74
C TRP A 65 2.35 -13.77 9.77
N GLY A 66 1.25 -14.35 9.28
CA GLY A 66 1.07 -15.79 9.22
C GLY A 66 -0.01 -16.22 8.25
N ALA A 67 -0.35 -17.52 8.29
CA ALA A 67 -1.32 -18.11 7.39
C ALA A 67 -2.78 -17.90 7.80
N LYS A 68 -3.04 -17.43 9.03
CA LYS A 68 -4.37 -17.35 9.63
C LYS A 68 -4.91 -15.94 9.66
N GLY A 69 -6.09 -15.76 9.08
CA GLY A 69 -6.90 -14.57 9.25
C GLY A 69 -7.85 -14.71 10.43
N TYR A 70 -8.31 -13.57 10.94
CA TYR A 70 -9.12 -13.50 12.14
C TYR A 70 -10.45 -12.78 11.94
N VAL A 71 -10.60 -12.10 10.80
CA VAL A 71 -11.83 -11.44 10.41
C VAL A 71 -12.65 -12.41 9.58
N ASN A 72 -13.77 -12.87 10.14
CA ASN A 72 -14.63 -13.85 9.47
C ASN A 72 -15.45 -13.25 8.32
N ASN A 73 -15.52 -11.91 8.20
CA ASN A 73 -16.27 -11.24 7.15
C ASN A 73 -15.37 -10.78 5.99
N ALA A 74 -14.96 -11.72 5.13
CA ALA A 74 -14.15 -11.44 3.94
C ALA A 74 -14.84 -10.48 2.94
N SER A 75 -16.13 -10.19 3.09
CA SER A 75 -16.83 -9.20 2.26
C SER A 75 -16.47 -7.75 2.60
N GLU A 76 -15.92 -7.51 3.80
CA GLU A 76 -15.55 -6.17 4.26
C GLU A 76 -14.05 -5.86 4.08
N ILE A 77 -13.18 -6.88 4.19
CA ILE A 77 -11.73 -6.70 4.07
C ILE A 77 -11.03 -7.99 3.60
N GLU A 78 -10.09 -7.87 2.67
CA GLU A 78 -9.29 -9.01 2.18
C GLU A 78 -8.24 -9.41 3.21
N PHE A 79 -8.17 -10.70 3.59
CA PHE A 79 -7.01 -11.22 4.31
C PHE A 79 -5.91 -11.64 3.33
N VAL A 80 -4.68 -11.23 3.62
CA VAL A 80 -3.48 -11.66 2.89
C VAL A 80 -2.65 -12.55 3.81
N SER A 81 -2.40 -13.78 3.39
CA SER A 81 -1.61 -14.74 4.15
C SER A 81 -0.11 -14.51 3.95
N MET A 82 0.73 -14.97 4.88
CA MET A 82 2.19 -14.89 4.79
C MET A 82 2.83 -16.20 5.23
N LEU A 83 3.87 -16.65 4.50
CA LEU A 83 4.84 -17.61 5.01
C LEU A 83 6.01 -16.82 5.60
N TRP A 84 6.00 -16.58 6.91
CA TRP A 84 6.95 -15.67 7.55
C TRP A 84 8.42 -16.13 7.46
N GLY A 85 8.69 -17.41 7.65
CA GLY A 85 10.05 -17.94 7.67
C GLY A 85 10.08 -19.43 8.04
N SER A 86 11.29 -19.96 8.25
CA SER A 86 11.52 -21.39 8.52
C SER A 86 10.81 -21.89 9.77
N GLU A 87 10.70 -21.06 10.81
CA GLU A 87 10.07 -21.39 12.08
C GLU A 87 8.54 -21.57 11.99
N GLN A 88 7.88 -21.05 10.94
CA GLN A 88 6.43 -21.12 10.77
C GLN A 88 5.98 -22.09 9.68
N ILE A 89 6.88 -22.88 9.10
CA ILE A 89 6.54 -23.80 8.01
C ILE A 89 5.44 -24.80 8.42
N GLU A 90 5.52 -25.36 9.62
CA GLU A 90 4.57 -26.35 10.11
C GLU A 90 3.16 -25.74 10.22
N SER A 91 3.04 -24.66 11.01
CA SER A 91 1.75 -23.96 11.20
C SER A 91 1.20 -23.37 9.90
N PHE A 92 2.07 -22.90 9.00
CA PHE A 92 1.67 -22.45 7.66
C PHE A 92 1.04 -23.58 6.86
N ASN A 93 1.69 -24.74 6.77
CA ASN A 93 1.18 -25.88 6.00
C ASN A 93 -0.13 -26.45 6.55
N GLU A 94 -0.28 -26.47 7.87
CA GLU A 94 -1.52 -26.89 8.53
C GLU A 94 -2.69 -25.96 8.22
N THR A 95 -2.42 -24.65 8.06
CA THR A 95 -3.46 -23.62 8.02
C THR A 95 -3.79 -23.15 6.61
N ILE A 96 -2.80 -23.04 5.72
CA ILE A 96 -2.93 -22.31 4.44
C ILE A 96 -4.05 -22.86 3.56
N GLN A 97 -4.28 -24.17 3.57
CA GLN A 97 -5.33 -24.80 2.77
C GLN A 97 -6.72 -24.40 3.24
N ASP A 98 -6.93 -24.40 4.56
CA ASP A 98 -8.18 -23.97 5.18
C ASP A 98 -8.40 -22.48 4.96
N SER A 99 -7.39 -21.64 5.19
CA SER A 99 -7.48 -20.19 4.95
C SER A 99 -7.84 -19.88 3.49
N ILE A 100 -7.21 -20.54 2.52
CA ILE A 100 -7.55 -20.33 1.09
C ILE A 100 -9.03 -20.61 0.82
N GLN A 101 -9.60 -21.65 1.44
CA GLN A 101 -10.98 -22.04 1.22
C GLN A 101 -11.97 -21.18 1.99
N THR A 102 -11.68 -20.86 3.25
CA THR A 102 -12.63 -20.18 4.16
C THR A 102 -12.59 -18.67 4.05
N LEU A 103 -11.44 -18.10 3.68
CA LEU A 103 -11.23 -16.65 3.60
C LEU A 103 -11.09 -16.14 2.16
N ASN A 104 -11.24 -17.01 1.16
CA ASN A 104 -11.08 -16.70 -0.26
C ASN A 104 -9.73 -16.02 -0.58
N ILE A 105 -8.64 -16.54 -0.03
CA ILE A 105 -7.31 -15.95 -0.22
C ILE A 105 -6.95 -15.94 -1.70
N THR A 106 -6.60 -14.75 -2.21
CA THR A 106 -6.10 -14.55 -3.56
C THR A 106 -4.61 -14.20 -3.61
N THR A 107 -4.02 -13.89 -2.46
CA THR A 107 -2.63 -13.41 -2.37
C THR A 107 -1.91 -13.99 -1.15
N VAL A 108 -0.65 -14.38 -1.34
CA VAL A 108 0.26 -14.83 -0.27
C VAL A 108 1.58 -14.08 -0.35
N LEU A 109 2.07 -13.59 0.78
CA LEU A 109 3.38 -12.95 0.94
C LEU A 109 4.46 -13.99 1.27
N GLY A 110 5.67 -13.76 0.76
CA GLY A 110 6.86 -14.51 1.11
C GLY A 110 7.44 -14.13 2.48
N MET A 111 8.68 -14.58 2.72
CA MET A 111 9.34 -14.50 4.02
C MET A 111 9.57 -13.07 4.51
N ASN A 112 9.47 -12.90 5.82
CA ASN A 112 9.58 -11.62 6.54
C ASN A 112 11.04 -11.32 6.87
N GLU A 113 11.57 -10.24 6.30
CA GLU A 113 12.93 -9.76 6.57
C GLU A 113 13.97 -10.90 6.59
N PRO A 114 14.04 -11.73 5.52
CA PRO A 114 14.85 -12.94 5.52
C PRO A 114 16.33 -12.69 5.77
N GLN A 115 16.83 -11.50 5.41
CA GLN A 115 18.22 -11.11 5.62
C GLN A 115 18.54 -10.63 7.05
N GLU A 116 17.53 -10.39 7.89
CA GLU A 116 17.73 -9.84 9.22
C GLU A 116 17.93 -10.97 10.26
N PRO A 117 19.02 -10.97 11.05
CA PRO A 117 19.31 -12.03 12.01
C PRO A 117 18.27 -12.22 13.12
N SER A 118 17.52 -11.16 13.45
CA SER A 118 16.45 -11.19 14.46
C SER A 118 15.07 -11.55 13.89
N GLN A 119 14.99 -11.88 12.60
CA GLN A 119 13.75 -12.15 11.88
C GLN A 119 13.81 -13.56 11.27
N ALA A 120 13.35 -13.75 10.02
CA ALA A 120 13.34 -15.07 9.42
C ALA A 120 14.75 -15.65 9.25
N ASN A 121 15.79 -14.80 9.15
CA ASN A 121 17.20 -15.18 9.19
C ASN A 121 17.54 -16.41 8.33
N ILE A 122 17.28 -16.30 7.03
CA ILE A 122 17.55 -17.34 6.04
C ILE A 122 18.37 -16.77 4.90
N THR A 123 19.24 -17.59 4.32
CA THR A 123 19.96 -17.24 3.09
C THR A 123 19.02 -17.19 1.89
N ALA A 124 19.45 -16.53 0.82
CA ALA A 124 18.74 -16.52 -0.47
C ALA A 124 18.48 -17.93 -1.02
N ALA A 125 19.46 -18.84 -0.90
CA ALA A 125 19.35 -20.23 -1.34
C ALA A 125 18.29 -21.01 -0.55
N GLU A 126 18.30 -20.88 0.78
CA GLU A 126 17.26 -21.47 1.63
C GLU A 126 15.88 -20.88 1.32
N GLY A 127 15.82 -19.56 1.07
CA GLY A 127 14.60 -18.89 0.65
C GLY A 127 14.06 -19.41 -0.68
N ALA A 128 14.92 -19.64 -1.67
CA ALA A 128 14.53 -20.20 -2.96
C ALA A 128 14.01 -21.64 -2.83
N VAL A 129 14.65 -22.46 -1.99
CA VAL A 129 14.17 -23.84 -1.69
C VAL A 129 12.80 -23.79 -1.02
N MET A 130 12.63 -22.93 -0.02
CA MET A 130 11.37 -22.75 0.71
C MET A 130 10.25 -22.28 -0.24
N TRP A 131 10.54 -21.29 -1.08
CA TRP A 131 9.62 -20.75 -2.06
C TRP A 131 9.13 -21.82 -3.04
N LYS A 132 10.05 -22.55 -3.68
CA LYS A 132 9.74 -23.63 -4.63
C LYS A 132 8.87 -24.72 -3.98
N LYS A 133 9.10 -25.00 -2.69
CA LYS A 133 8.39 -26.05 -1.98
C LYS A 133 6.99 -25.64 -1.52
N TYR A 134 6.81 -24.42 -1.00
CA TYR A 134 5.58 -24.04 -0.30
C TYR A 134 4.76 -22.96 -0.99
N LEU A 135 5.38 -22.09 -1.81
CA LEU A 135 4.70 -20.97 -2.46
C LEU A 135 4.39 -21.25 -3.94
N GLU A 136 5.32 -21.82 -4.72
CA GLU A 136 5.05 -22.19 -6.13
C GLU A 136 3.79 -23.06 -6.32
N PRO A 137 3.51 -24.08 -5.47
CA PRO A 137 2.28 -24.85 -5.59
C PRO A 137 1.00 -24.02 -5.41
N LEU A 138 1.07 -22.91 -4.67
CA LEU A 138 -0.06 -21.98 -4.52
C LEU A 138 -0.24 -21.14 -5.79
N LYS A 139 0.86 -20.74 -6.45
CA LYS A 139 0.81 -20.04 -7.73
C LYS A 139 0.09 -20.87 -8.79
N ALA A 140 0.37 -22.17 -8.85
CA ALA A 140 -0.29 -23.10 -9.77
C ALA A 140 -1.83 -23.16 -9.59
N ARG A 141 -2.34 -22.69 -8.45
CA ARG A 141 -3.78 -22.60 -8.14
C ARG A 141 -4.37 -21.21 -8.37
N GLY A 142 -3.60 -20.29 -8.96
CA GLY A 142 -4.03 -18.92 -9.26
C GLY A 142 -3.81 -17.91 -8.12
N ILE A 143 -3.12 -18.28 -7.04
CA ILE A 143 -2.75 -17.36 -5.97
C ILE A 143 -1.65 -16.40 -6.46
N ARG A 144 -1.79 -15.10 -6.21
CA ARG A 144 -0.71 -14.13 -6.43
C ARG A 144 0.34 -14.26 -5.32
N LEU A 145 1.61 -14.22 -5.68
CA LEU A 145 2.73 -14.35 -4.74
C LEU A 145 3.53 -13.05 -4.65
N GLY A 146 3.57 -12.46 -3.46
CA GLY A 146 4.49 -11.37 -3.14
C GLY A 146 5.87 -11.92 -2.81
N SER A 147 6.94 -11.25 -3.22
CA SER A 147 8.31 -11.62 -2.88
C SER A 147 8.50 -11.77 -1.36
N PRO A 148 9.63 -12.35 -0.91
CA PRO A 148 10.11 -12.07 0.43
C PRO A 148 10.19 -10.55 0.63
N ALA A 149 9.90 -10.09 1.84
CA ALA A 149 9.80 -8.68 2.21
C ALA A 149 11.02 -8.27 3.04
N PRO A 150 12.13 -7.86 2.42
CA PRO A 150 13.29 -7.41 3.17
C PRO A 150 13.04 -6.06 3.84
N SER A 151 13.71 -5.82 4.97
CA SER A 151 13.84 -4.52 5.64
C SER A 151 14.41 -3.40 4.71
N GLY A 152 14.51 -2.18 5.23
CA GLY A 152 15.19 -1.07 4.55
C GLY A 152 16.73 -1.09 4.63
N SER A 153 17.36 -2.19 5.07
CA SER A 153 18.81 -2.26 5.27
C SER A 153 19.60 -2.43 3.96
N PRO A 154 20.91 -2.09 3.93
CA PRO A 154 21.73 -2.23 2.73
C PRO A 154 21.89 -3.68 2.21
N THR A 155 21.64 -4.68 3.05
CA THR A 155 21.72 -6.11 2.68
C THR A 155 20.46 -6.60 1.97
N SER A 156 19.37 -5.84 2.01
CA SER A 156 18.07 -6.20 1.44
C SER A 156 18.07 -6.41 -0.06
N LYS A 157 18.64 -5.46 -0.82
CA LYS A 157 18.68 -5.59 -2.29
C LYS A 157 19.58 -6.74 -2.74
N PRO A 158 20.83 -6.87 -2.24
CA PRO A 158 21.67 -8.04 -2.54
C PRO A 158 20.96 -9.36 -2.25
N TRP A 159 20.28 -9.49 -1.10
CA TRP A 159 19.55 -10.69 -0.75
C TRP A 159 18.46 -11.05 -1.78
N LEU A 160 17.68 -10.06 -2.25
CA LEU A 160 16.66 -10.30 -3.29
C LEU A 160 17.28 -10.66 -4.65
N GLN A 161 18.40 -10.03 -5.03
CA GLN A 161 19.12 -10.38 -6.26
C GLN A 161 19.64 -11.83 -6.23
N ASP A 162 20.23 -12.22 -5.11
CA ASP A 162 20.68 -13.59 -4.87
C ASP A 162 19.49 -14.56 -4.87
N PHE A 163 18.38 -14.20 -4.22
CA PHE A 163 17.17 -15.04 -4.21
C PHE A 163 16.64 -15.30 -5.63
N ILE A 164 16.56 -14.27 -6.47
CA ILE A 164 16.12 -14.41 -7.87
C ILE A 164 17.11 -15.29 -8.64
N THR A 165 18.41 -15.17 -8.37
CA THR A 165 19.46 -16.01 -8.98
C THR A 165 19.30 -17.47 -8.57
N GLU A 166 19.16 -17.76 -7.28
CA GLU A 166 18.95 -19.10 -6.70
C GLU A 166 17.61 -19.75 -7.13
N CYS A 167 16.64 -18.91 -7.47
CA CYS A 167 15.40 -19.36 -8.06
C CYS A 167 15.60 -19.98 -9.44
N ASP A 168 16.61 -19.57 -10.22
CA ASP A 168 16.97 -20.11 -11.54
C ASP A 168 15.75 -20.27 -12.45
N GLY A 169 14.90 -19.24 -12.51
CA GLY A 169 13.66 -19.23 -13.29
C GLY A 169 12.49 -20.06 -12.72
N ASN A 170 12.65 -20.70 -11.56
CA ASN A 170 11.64 -21.57 -10.93
C ASN A 170 10.87 -20.91 -9.77
N CYS A 171 10.97 -19.59 -9.60
CA CYS A 171 10.15 -18.83 -8.66
C CYS A 171 9.37 -17.74 -9.38
N THR A 172 8.06 -17.77 -9.22
CA THR A 172 7.09 -16.86 -9.82
C THR A 172 6.71 -15.79 -8.80
N VAL A 173 7.42 -14.65 -8.82
CA VAL A 173 7.08 -13.48 -8.02
C VAL A 173 6.14 -12.58 -8.83
N ASP A 174 4.95 -12.25 -8.32
CA ASP A 174 3.99 -11.36 -9.00
C ASP A 174 4.24 -9.88 -8.71
N PHE A 175 4.67 -9.57 -7.49
CA PHE A 175 4.99 -8.21 -7.03
C PHE A 175 6.07 -8.26 -5.95
N LEU A 176 6.74 -7.15 -5.73
CA LEU A 176 7.70 -7.01 -4.64
C LEU A 176 7.01 -6.59 -3.35
N ALA A 177 7.29 -7.27 -2.26
CA ALA A 177 6.99 -6.80 -0.91
C ALA A 177 8.23 -6.12 -0.33
N LEU A 178 8.08 -4.98 0.34
CA LEU A 178 9.17 -4.21 0.93
C LEU A 178 8.77 -3.62 2.28
N HIS A 179 9.74 -3.57 3.20
CA HIS A 179 9.59 -2.89 4.48
C HIS A 179 10.47 -1.65 4.55
N TRP A 180 10.02 -0.64 5.30
CA TRP A 180 10.79 0.56 5.54
C TRP A 180 10.64 1.11 6.96
N TYR A 181 11.75 1.16 7.69
CA TYR A 181 11.85 1.78 9.01
C TYR A 181 12.99 2.79 9.00
N ASN A 182 12.66 4.05 8.70
CA ASN A 182 13.57 5.19 8.74
C ASN A 182 12.75 6.48 8.83
N THR A 183 13.39 7.60 9.14
CA THR A 183 12.72 8.87 9.43
C THR A 183 12.66 9.84 8.24
N ASN A 184 13.34 9.52 7.13
CA ASN A 184 13.47 10.40 5.97
C ASN A 184 12.53 9.99 4.82
N ALA A 185 11.52 10.83 4.55
CA ALA A 185 10.51 10.58 3.51
C ALA A 185 11.08 10.63 2.08
N THR A 186 12.11 11.45 1.82
CA THR A 186 12.81 11.47 0.53
C THR A 186 13.53 10.15 0.30
N ALA A 187 14.28 9.67 1.31
CA ALA A 187 14.99 8.39 1.22
C ALA A 187 14.02 7.21 1.04
N PHE A 188 12.84 7.25 1.64
CA PHE A 188 11.77 6.27 1.39
C PHE A 188 11.37 6.23 -0.09
N LYS A 189 11.11 7.40 -0.69
CA LYS A 189 10.73 7.49 -2.11
C LYS A 189 11.85 7.00 -3.03
N GLU A 190 13.08 7.38 -2.74
CA GLU A 190 14.27 6.94 -3.48
C GLU A 190 14.43 5.42 -3.40
N PHE A 191 14.26 4.82 -2.22
CA PHE A 191 14.29 3.39 -2.00
C PHE A 191 13.24 2.64 -2.84
N LEU A 192 11.98 3.11 -2.85
CA LEU A 192 10.94 2.48 -3.66
C LEU A 192 11.22 2.59 -5.16
N CYS A 193 11.65 3.77 -5.62
CA CYS A 193 12.03 3.98 -7.02
C CYS A 193 13.20 3.07 -7.43
N ASP A 194 14.20 2.93 -6.57
CA ASP A 194 15.39 2.12 -6.78
C ASP A 194 15.06 0.62 -6.87
N PHE A 195 14.20 0.09 -5.99
CA PHE A 195 13.74 -1.30 -6.09
C PHE A 195 12.83 -1.53 -7.29
N HIS A 196 11.93 -0.59 -7.60
CA HIS A 196 11.10 -0.70 -8.80
C HIS A 196 11.96 -0.71 -10.07
N HIS A 197 12.99 0.14 -10.13
CA HIS A 197 13.94 0.19 -11.24
C HIS A 197 14.75 -1.09 -11.38
N GLU A 198 15.26 -1.65 -10.29
CA GLU A 198 16.06 -2.89 -10.31
C GLU A 198 15.23 -4.09 -10.77
N PHE A 199 14.07 -4.31 -10.14
CA PHE A 199 13.34 -5.56 -10.29
C PHE A 199 12.18 -5.50 -11.29
N GLN A 200 11.84 -4.31 -11.80
CA GLN A 200 10.80 -4.08 -12.82
C GLN A 200 9.44 -4.71 -12.46
N ARG A 201 9.05 -4.59 -11.18
CA ARG A 201 7.80 -5.14 -10.63
C ARG A 201 7.06 -4.11 -9.81
N ASN A 202 5.74 -4.21 -9.79
CA ASN A 202 4.91 -3.43 -8.87
C ASN A 202 5.27 -3.76 -7.41
N ILE A 203 5.04 -2.80 -6.53
CA ILE A 203 5.46 -2.85 -5.13
C ILE A 203 4.25 -2.85 -4.19
N TRP A 204 4.35 -3.66 -3.16
CA TRP A 204 3.57 -3.58 -1.93
C TRP A 204 4.49 -3.17 -0.80
N VAL A 205 4.18 -2.07 -0.12
CA VAL A 205 4.91 -1.65 1.08
C VAL A 205 4.22 -2.27 2.29
N THR A 206 4.56 -3.52 2.62
CA THR A 206 3.83 -4.31 3.62
C THR A 206 4.05 -3.81 5.03
N GLU A 207 5.15 -3.08 5.28
CA GLU A 207 5.39 -2.37 6.53
C GLU A 207 6.12 -1.05 6.26
N TRP A 208 5.62 0.06 6.83
CA TRP A 208 6.46 1.23 7.02
C TRP A 208 6.05 2.05 8.24
N ALA A 209 7.02 2.71 8.88
CA ALA A 209 6.84 3.61 10.02
C ALA A 209 8.01 4.61 10.15
N CYS A 210 7.81 5.70 10.89
CA CYS A 210 8.85 6.72 11.14
C CYS A 210 9.74 6.26 12.32
N GLN A 211 10.56 5.26 12.06
CA GLN A 211 11.39 4.59 13.06
C GLN A 211 12.87 4.77 12.78
N ASN A 212 13.62 5.33 13.71
CA ASN A 212 15.08 5.38 13.62
C ASN A 212 15.71 4.11 14.21
N MET A 213 16.10 3.16 13.36
CA MET A 213 16.73 1.90 13.80
C MET A 213 18.18 2.07 14.27
N ASN A 214 18.84 3.19 13.95
CA ASN A 214 20.26 3.43 14.24
C ASN A 214 20.51 4.43 15.39
N GLY A 215 19.46 5.02 15.94
CA GLY A 215 19.54 6.07 16.95
C GLY A 215 18.30 6.07 17.85
N PRO A 216 18.25 5.23 18.90
CA PRO A 216 17.09 5.10 19.77
C PRO A 216 16.69 6.43 20.44
N ASP A 217 17.65 7.34 20.64
CA ASP A 217 17.41 8.64 21.27
C ASP A 217 16.90 9.72 20.29
N ASN A 218 16.90 9.44 18.98
CA ASN A 218 16.52 10.38 17.92
C ASN A 218 15.36 9.81 17.09
N GLN A 219 14.27 9.46 17.77
CA GLN A 219 13.02 9.03 17.13
C GLN A 219 12.20 10.22 16.62
N CYS A 220 11.34 9.96 15.63
CA CYS A 220 10.36 10.95 15.18
C CYS A 220 9.42 11.36 16.33
N THR A 221 9.21 12.66 16.47
CA THR A 221 8.10 13.21 17.25
C THR A 221 6.77 12.90 16.57
N LEU A 222 5.65 13.02 17.30
CA LEU A 222 4.31 12.81 16.74
C LEU A 222 4.04 13.72 15.51
N THR A 223 4.52 14.97 15.54
CA THR A 223 4.37 15.89 14.40
C THR A 223 5.16 15.40 13.18
N GLU A 224 6.40 14.93 13.38
CA GLU A 224 7.22 14.38 12.28
C GLU A 224 6.61 13.09 11.72
N ILE A 225 6.01 12.24 12.57
CA ILE A 225 5.26 11.05 12.14
C ILE A 225 4.07 11.43 11.27
N ILE A 226 3.27 12.40 11.71
CA ILE A 226 2.09 12.89 10.98
C ILE A 226 2.49 13.39 9.58
N ASP A 227 3.59 14.14 9.49
CA ASP A 227 4.09 14.68 8.23
C ASP A 227 4.72 13.60 7.36
N PHE A 228 5.51 12.70 7.93
CA PHE A 228 6.09 11.55 7.24
C PHE A 228 5.01 10.63 6.67
N LEU A 229 3.98 10.28 7.45
CA LEU A 229 2.85 9.48 6.99
C LEU A 229 2.14 10.19 5.83
N ARG A 230 1.80 11.47 5.98
CA ARG A 230 1.11 12.24 4.92
C ARG A 230 1.92 12.24 3.63
N GLU A 231 3.21 12.56 3.72
CA GLU A 231 4.08 12.70 2.55
C GLU A 231 4.30 11.36 1.83
N THR A 232 4.58 10.30 2.57
CA THR A 232 4.83 8.96 2.01
C THR A 232 3.57 8.31 1.46
N GLN A 233 2.43 8.45 2.16
CA GLN A 233 1.15 7.92 1.71
C GLN A 233 0.66 8.63 0.44
N LEU A 234 0.79 9.97 0.37
CA LEU A 234 0.43 10.73 -0.84
C LEU A 234 1.28 10.32 -2.05
N PHE A 235 2.58 10.10 -1.85
CA PHE A 235 3.45 9.57 -2.90
C PHE A 235 2.97 8.22 -3.40
N MET A 236 2.70 7.27 -2.49
CA MET A 236 2.24 5.93 -2.86
C MET A 236 0.87 5.95 -3.55
N ASP A 237 -0.03 6.83 -3.15
CA ASP A 237 -1.31 7.03 -3.84
C ASP A 237 -1.13 7.46 -5.30
N GLN A 238 -0.23 8.43 -5.53
CA GLN A 238 0.04 9.00 -6.85
C GLN A 238 0.97 8.15 -7.74
N THR A 239 1.50 7.06 -7.20
CA THR A 239 2.46 6.19 -7.89
C THR A 239 1.78 4.92 -8.37
N ASP A 240 1.60 4.77 -9.68
CA ASP A 240 0.83 3.67 -10.29
C ASP A 240 1.40 2.28 -9.99
N TRP A 241 2.73 2.14 -9.92
CA TRP A 241 3.40 0.87 -9.63
C TRP A 241 3.44 0.51 -8.14
N VAL A 242 2.97 1.38 -7.24
CA VAL A 242 2.68 1.01 -5.86
C VAL A 242 1.23 0.52 -5.80
N GLU A 243 1.06 -0.78 -5.59
CA GLU A 243 -0.27 -1.43 -5.59
C GLU A 243 -0.94 -1.36 -4.22
N ARG A 244 -0.17 -1.56 -3.14
CA ARG A 244 -0.68 -1.63 -1.77
C ARG A 244 0.35 -1.18 -0.75
N TYR A 245 -0.13 -0.78 0.42
CA TYR A 245 0.74 -0.44 1.54
C TYR A 245 0.03 -0.72 2.88
N ALA A 246 0.74 -1.14 3.94
CA ALA A 246 0.23 -1.14 5.32
C ALA A 246 1.14 -0.44 6.36
N TRP A 247 0.64 0.63 7.01
CA TRP A 247 1.38 1.35 8.05
C TRP A 247 1.53 0.48 9.29
N TYR A 248 2.73 0.42 9.88
CA TYR A 248 2.97 -0.37 11.08
C TYR A 248 2.51 0.39 12.33
N GLY A 249 1.19 0.38 12.58
CA GLY A 249 0.61 1.11 13.71
C GLY A 249 -0.75 0.61 14.20
N ALA A 250 -1.36 -0.38 13.54
CA ALA A 250 -2.73 -0.84 13.86
C ALA A 250 -2.80 -1.75 15.11
N LYS A 251 -2.00 -1.49 16.14
CA LYS A 251 -1.94 -2.30 17.37
C LYS A 251 -1.37 -1.48 18.52
N ARG A 252 -1.68 -1.87 19.77
CA ARG A 252 -1.22 -1.15 20.97
C ARG A 252 0.27 -1.29 21.23
N ASN A 253 0.83 -2.47 20.97
CA ASN A 253 2.26 -2.74 21.17
C ASN A 253 2.97 -2.89 19.83
N LEU A 254 3.90 -1.98 19.56
CA LEU A 254 4.67 -1.97 18.31
C LEU A 254 6.03 -2.69 18.41
N HIS A 255 6.26 -3.48 19.47
CA HIS A 255 7.40 -4.41 19.57
C HIS A 255 8.77 -3.77 19.31
N GLY A 256 9.02 -2.58 19.88
CA GLY A 256 10.29 -1.86 19.75
C GLY A 256 10.30 -0.79 18.67
N VAL A 257 9.23 -0.67 17.88
CA VAL A 257 8.97 0.52 17.05
C VAL A 257 8.41 1.65 17.93
N ASN A 258 8.71 2.89 17.55
CA ASN A 258 8.32 4.12 18.23
C ASN A 258 6.81 4.11 18.53
N PRO A 259 6.40 4.12 19.82
CA PRO A 259 4.99 4.06 20.20
C PRO A 259 4.11 5.17 19.63
N ASN A 260 4.69 6.30 19.22
CA ASN A 260 3.95 7.38 18.58
C ASN A 260 3.45 7.03 17.16
N ASP A 261 4.01 5.98 16.51
CA ASP A 261 3.50 5.47 15.23
C ASP A 261 2.18 4.69 15.40
N ALA A 262 1.74 4.42 16.64
CA ALA A 262 0.50 3.70 16.89
C ALA A 262 -0.70 4.50 16.39
N MET A 263 -1.61 3.81 15.70
CA MET A 263 -2.86 4.36 15.18
C MET A 263 -4.04 4.17 16.16
N VAL A 264 -3.76 3.59 17.33
CA VAL A 264 -4.69 3.46 18.45
C VAL A 264 -4.09 4.04 19.72
N ASP A 265 -4.95 4.44 20.64
CA ASP A 265 -4.57 4.81 22.00
C ASP A 265 -4.33 3.56 22.88
N PRO A 266 -3.88 3.71 24.15
CA PRO A 266 -3.67 2.58 25.05
C PRO A 266 -4.91 1.73 25.33
N ASP A 267 -6.12 2.28 25.12
CA ASP A 267 -7.39 1.58 25.26
C ASP A 267 -7.82 0.86 23.98
N GLY A 268 -7.03 0.95 22.90
CA GLY A 268 -7.27 0.30 21.63
C GLY A 268 -8.25 1.05 20.72
N VAL A 269 -8.54 2.31 21.05
CA VAL A 269 -9.44 3.16 20.26
C VAL A 269 -8.63 3.91 19.23
N ILE A 270 -9.14 3.99 17.99
CA ILE A 270 -8.47 4.71 16.90
C ILE A 270 -8.16 6.17 17.30
N ASN A 271 -6.92 6.59 17.11
CA ASN A 271 -6.45 7.93 17.45
C ASN A 271 -6.40 8.86 16.23
N ASP A 272 -5.84 10.08 16.37
CA ASP A 272 -5.78 11.05 15.26
C ASP A 272 -4.90 10.59 14.10
N LEU A 273 -3.79 9.89 14.37
CA LEU A 273 -2.93 9.32 13.33
C LEU A 273 -3.67 8.22 12.56
N GLY A 274 -4.42 7.36 13.26
CA GLY A 274 -5.27 6.35 12.64
C GLY A 274 -6.38 6.96 11.78
N ARG A 275 -7.06 8.01 12.28
CA ARG A 275 -8.05 8.77 11.51
C ARG A 275 -7.46 9.40 10.26
N GLN A 276 -6.25 9.96 10.37
CA GLN A 276 -5.51 10.47 9.20
C GLN A 276 -5.26 9.35 8.18
N TYR A 277 -4.78 8.19 8.62
CA TYR A 277 -4.43 7.07 7.75
C TYR A 277 -5.58 6.58 6.87
N ILE A 278 -6.80 6.53 7.44
CA ILE A 278 -8.00 6.03 6.77
C ILE A 278 -8.77 7.12 6.01
N SER A 279 -8.36 8.39 6.12
CA SER A 279 -9.01 9.52 5.45
C SER A 279 -8.51 9.72 4.01
N GLU A 280 -9.34 10.35 3.18
CA GLU A 280 -8.92 10.82 1.84
C GLU A 280 -8.26 12.20 1.95
N PHE A 281 -7.16 12.41 1.21
CA PHE A 281 -6.54 13.72 0.99
C PHE A 281 -6.93 14.30 -0.37
#